data_AF-A0A7Y8J5G6-F1
#
_entry.id   AF-A0A7Y8J5G6-F1
#
_cell.length_a   1.000
_cell.length_b   1.000
_cell.length_c   1.000
_cell.angle_alpha   90.00
_cell.angle_beta   90.00
_cell.angle_gamma   90.00
#
_symmetry.space_group_name_H-M   'P 1'
#
loop_
_entity.id
_entity.type
_entity.pdbx_description
1 polymer ?
#
loop_
_entity_poly.entity_id
_entity_poly.type
_entity_poly.pdbx_seq_one_letter_code
_entity_poly.pdbx_strand_id
1 'polypeptide(L)'
;MGRILILWWGMAIISGALWVKTLGESNNVIQILNIVMYPFIGVLLGIFLLGILTRRAVSAGALLGAVGGFLVTVSFPTLDPLLRGIGGSDIPNWVLKCTEYMAKVSNFYYGLLGALCTVAFGYLVSLLCEPPAMSKVAGLTRADLPRGNPVPD
;
A
#
# COMPACT_ATOMS: atom_id res chain seq x y z
N MET A 1 -8.23 -29.24 -5.54
CA MET A 1 -8.46 -27.81 -5.22
C MET A 1 -7.40 -26.91 -5.86
N GLY A 2 -6.12 -26.95 -5.44
CA GLY A 2 -5.08 -26.03 -5.94
C GLY A 2 -4.89 -25.97 -7.47
N ARG A 3 -4.97 -27.11 -8.17
CA ARG A 3 -4.83 -27.16 -9.64
C ARG A 3 -5.93 -26.40 -10.38
N ILE A 4 -7.16 -26.39 -9.85
CA ILE A 4 -8.30 -25.69 -10.45
C ILE A 4 -8.12 -24.18 -10.31
N LEU A 5 -7.62 -23.70 -9.17
CA LEU A 5 -7.29 -22.28 -8.97
C LEU A 5 -6.22 -21.81 -9.96
N ILE A 6 -5.19 -22.63 -10.21
CA ILE A 6 -4.12 -22.29 -11.16
C ILE A 6 -4.70 -22.15 -12.57
N LEU A 7 -5.57 -23.08 -13.00
CA LEU A 7 -6.22 -23.01 -14.31
C LEU A 7 -7.12 -21.77 -14.45
N TRP A 8 -7.91 -21.48 -13.42
CA TRP A 8 -8.77 -20.29 -13.39
C TRP A 8 -7.98 -18.99 -13.42
N TRP A 9 -6.95 -18.87 -12.59
CA TRP A 9 -6.08 -17.70 -12.56
C TRP A 9 -5.30 -17.53 -13.86
N GLY A 10 -4.83 -18.63 -14.46
CA GLY A 10 -4.20 -18.65 -15.77
C GLY A 10 -5.11 -18.12 -16.88
N MET A 11 -6.36 -18.57 -16.93
CA MET A 11 -7.34 -18.05 -17.90
C MET A 11 -7.61 -16.56 -17.70
N ALA A 12 -7.72 -16.09 -16.46
CA ALA A 12 -7.92 -14.68 -16.16
C ALA A 12 -6.74 -13.82 -16.66
N ILE A 13 -5.50 -14.26 -16.41
CA ILE A 13 -4.29 -13.57 -16.88
C ILE A 13 -4.23 -13.52 -18.41
N ILE A 14 -4.49 -14.65 -19.09
CA ILE A 14 -4.49 -14.72 -20.56
C ILE A 14 -5.53 -13.76 -21.15
N SER A 15 -6.73 -13.73 -20.58
CA SER A 15 -7.79 -12.82 -21.00
C SER A 15 -7.39 -11.35 -20.81
N GLY A 16 -6.78 -11.02 -19.66
CA GLY A 16 -6.24 -9.68 -19.39
C GLY A 16 -5.13 -9.29 -20.37
N ALA A 17 -4.23 -10.21 -20.71
CA ALA A 17 -3.15 -9.97 -21.67
C ALA A 17 -3.68 -9.67 -23.08
N LEU A 18 -4.72 -10.39 -23.53
CA LEU A 18 -5.38 -10.13 -24.80
C LEU A 18 -6.07 -8.76 -24.81
N TRP A 19 -6.68 -8.34 -23.70
CA TRP A 19 -7.29 -7.02 -23.55
C TRP A 19 -6.26 -5.89 -23.58
N VAL A 20 -5.12 -6.07 -22.91
CA VAL A 20 -4.02 -5.10 -22.89
C VAL A 20 -3.42 -4.91 -24.28
N LYS A 21 -3.34 -5.96 -25.10
CA LYS A 21 -2.90 -5.86 -26.50
C LYS A 21 -3.76 -4.87 -27.31
N THR A 22 -5.04 -4.74 -26.98
CA THR A 22 -5.97 -3.80 -27.63
C THR A 22 -5.83 -2.36 -27.12
N LEU A 23 -5.21 -2.14 -25.96
CA LEU A 23 -4.95 -0.82 -25.35
C LEU A 23 -3.53 -0.29 -25.62
N GLY A 24 -2.69 -1.06 -26.31
CA GLY A 24 -1.23 -0.97 -26.26
C GLY A 24 -0.51 -0.01 -27.23
N GLU A 25 -1.17 0.96 -27.87
CA GLU A 25 -0.46 1.85 -28.80
C GLU A 25 0.26 3.03 -28.13
N SER A 26 -0.02 3.37 -26.86
CA SER A 26 0.47 4.62 -26.26
C SER A 26 1.27 4.51 -24.94
N ASN A 27 1.34 3.33 -24.29
CA ASN A 27 2.08 3.18 -23.03
C ASN A 27 2.91 1.89 -22.97
N ASN A 28 4.12 2.00 -22.43
CA ASN A 28 5.05 0.88 -22.30
C ASN A 28 4.55 -0.09 -21.21
N VAL A 29 4.51 -1.40 -21.47
CA VAL A 29 3.99 -2.42 -20.51
C VAL A 29 4.71 -2.33 -19.15
N ILE A 30 6.00 -2.01 -19.18
CA ILE A 30 6.82 -1.79 -17.99
C ILE A 30 6.28 -0.62 -17.15
N GLN A 31 5.81 0.46 -17.80
CA GLN A 31 5.26 1.64 -17.12
C GLN A 31 3.93 1.31 -16.42
N ILE A 32 3.09 0.49 -17.05
CA ILE A 32 1.82 0.02 -16.47
C ILE A 32 2.08 -0.90 -15.27
N LEU A 33 3.04 -1.80 -15.39
CA LEU A 33 3.44 -2.63 -14.25
C LEU A 33 3.96 -1.77 -13.10
N ASN A 34 4.76 -0.74 -13.41
CA ASN A 34 5.35 0.12 -12.41
C ASN A 34 4.28 0.92 -11.65
N ILE A 35 3.31 1.51 -12.35
CA ILE A 35 2.23 2.28 -11.70
C ILE A 35 1.33 1.42 -10.82
N VAL A 36 1.07 0.16 -11.22
CA VAL A 36 0.24 -0.77 -10.45
C VAL A 36 0.99 -1.32 -9.24
N MET A 37 2.29 -1.59 -9.35
CA MET A 37 3.04 -2.30 -8.32
C MET A 37 3.41 -1.40 -7.12
N TYR A 38 3.69 -0.11 -7.33
CA TYR A 38 4.14 0.78 -6.25
C TYR A 38 3.13 0.97 -5.09
N PRO A 39 1.82 1.13 -5.33
CA PRO A 39 0.83 1.19 -4.25
C PRO A 39 0.87 -0.03 -3.33
N PHE A 40 1.02 -1.23 -3.91
CA PHE A 40 1.05 -2.47 -3.13
C PHE A 40 2.35 -2.61 -2.34
N ILE A 41 3.50 -2.34 -2.96
CA ILE A 41 4.80 -2.41 -2.27
C ILE A 41 4.85 -1.41 -1.11
N GLY A 42 4.38 -0.18 -1.32
CA GLY A 42 4.34 0.85 -0.29
C GLY A 42 3.51 0.44 0.91
N VAL A 43 2.27 0.01 0.66
CA VAL A 43 1.35 -0.41 1.73
C VAL A 43 1.87 -1.63 2.49
N LEU A 44 2.35 -2.66 1.77
CA LEU A 44 2.93 -3.85 2.41
C LEU A 44 4.12 -3.50 3.29
N LEU A 45 5.05 -2.69 2.77
CA LEU A 45 6.20 -2.21 3.53
C LEU A 45 5.75 -1.44 4.79
N GLY A 46 4.72 -0.59 4.67
CA GLY A 46 4.16 0.15 5.79
C GLY A 46 3.57 -0.75 6.88
N ILE A 47 2.82 -1.79 6.51
CA ILE A 47 2.27 -2.77 7.48
C ILE A 47 3.41 -3.51 8.19
N PHE A 48 4.43 -3.97 7.44
CA PHE A 48 5.58 -4.65 8.01
C PHE A 48 6.36 -3.75 8.98
N LEU A 49 6.63 -2.50 8.57
CA LEU A 49 7.31 -1.52 9.41
C LEU A 49 6.51 -1.22 10.68
N LEU A 50 5.19 -1.05 10.57
CA LEU A 50 4.33 -0.82 11.73
C LEU A 50 4.43 -1.98 12.73
N GLY A 51 4.40 -3.23 12.24
CA GLY A 51 4.54 -4.43 13.07
C GLY A 51 5.91 -4.56 13.74
N ILE A 52 7.00 -4.19 13.04
CA ILE A 52 8.37 -4.29 13.59
C ILE A 52 8.67 -3.14 14.57
N LEU A 53 8.22 -1.92 14.25
CA LEU A 53 8.54 -0.69 14.99
C LEU A 53 7.63 -0.47 16.20
N THR A 54 6.38 -0.97 16.17
CA THR A 54 5.38 -0.60 17.16
C THR A 54 4.82 -1.81 17.91
N ARG A 55 5.04 -1.84 19.23
CA ARG A 55 4.47 -2.87 20.13
C ARG A 55 2.94 -2.80 20.25
N ARG A 56 2.37 -1.64 19.95
CA ARG A 56 0.92 -1.38 19.97
C ARG A 56 0.22 -1.69 18.65
N ALA A 57 0.91 -2.16 17.62
CA ALA A 57 0.28 -2.44 16.33
C ALA A 57 -0.82 -3.51 16.48
N VAL A 58 -2.07 -3.12 16.25
CA VAL A 58 -3.22 -4.03 16.24
C VAL A 58 -3.65 -4.34 14.80
N SER A 59 -4.27 -5.50 14.59
CA SER A 59 -4.72 -5.94 13.25
C SER A 59 -5.68 -4.94 12.59
N ALA A 60 -6.60 -4.36 13.37
CA ALA A 60 -7.52 -3.33 12.89
C ALA A 60 -6.80 -2.05 12.44
N GLY A 61 -5.79 -1.63 13.20
CA GLY A 61 -4.95 -0.46 12.88
C GLY A 61 -4.11 -0.70 11.64
N ALA A 62 -3.50 -1.88 11.51
CA ALA A 62 -2.77 -2.26 10.30
C ALA A 62 -3.67 -2.29 9.05
N LEU A 63 -4.89 -2.82 9.17
CA LEU A 63 -5.84 -2.88 8.05
C LEU A 63 -6.34 -1.47 7.64
N LEU A 64 -6.73 -0.65 8.60
CA LEU A 64 -7.19 0.72 8.34
C LEU A 64 -6.05 1.61 7.82
N GLY A 65 -4.84 1.43 8.35
CA GLY A 65 -3.62 2.04 7.83
C GLY A 65 -3.37 1.63 6.38
N ALA A 66 -3.53 0.34 6.05
CA ALA A 66 -3.33 -0.18 4.70
C ALA A 66 -4.33 0.40 3.70
N VAL A 67 -5.61 0.47 4.09
CA VAL A 67 -6.65 1.10 3.26
C VAL A 67 -6.36 2.59 3.07
N GLY A 68 -6.01 3.31 4.13
CA GLY A 68 -5.65 4.73 4.05
C GLY A 68 -4.43 4.98 3.17
N GLY A 69 -3.34 4.21 3.36
CA GLY A 69 -2.14 4.31 2.54
C GLY A 69 -2.38 3.95 1.08
N PHE A 70 -3.19 2.92 0.81
CA PHE A 70 -3.58 2.54 -0.55
C PHE A 70 -4.38 3.66 -1.22
N LEU A 71 -5.38 4.21 -0.54
CA LEU A 71 -6.19 5.32 -1.05
C LEU A 71 -5.34 6.54 -1.34
N VAL A 72 -4.41 6.92 -0.45
CA VAL A 72 -3.51 8.05 -0.70
C VAL A 72 -2.65 7.79 -1.94
N THR A 73 -2.09 6.59 -2.06
CA THR A 73 -1.19 6.26 -3.18
C THR A 73 -1.91 6.16 -4.52
N VAL A 74 -3.16 5.71 -4.52
CA VAL A 74 -4.00 5.61 -5.73
C VAL A 74 -4.65 6.95 -6.08
N SER A 75 -5.00 7.77 -5.09
CA SER A 75 -5.69 9.04 -5.33
C SER A 75 -4.84 9.99 -6.18
N PHE A 76 -3.56 10.16 -5.89
CA PHE A 76 -2.70 11.06 -6.68
C PHE A 76 -2.69 10.77 -8.20
N PRO A 77 -2.45 9.54 -8.68
CA PRO A 77 -2.47 9.24 -10.11
C PRO A 77 -3.89 9.18 -10.73
N THR A 78 -4.94 8.91 -9.95
CA THR A 78 -6.32 8.87 -10.48
C THR A 78 -7.04 10.22 -10.43
N LEU A 79 -6.59 11.16 -9.60
CA LEU A 79 -7.17 12.49 -9.46
C LEU A 79 -7.02 13.30 -10.75
N ASP A 80 -5.87 13.27 -11.44
CA ASP A 80 -5.64 14.09 -12.65
C ASP A 80 -6.64 13.83 -13.79
N PRO A 81 -6.89 12.59 -14.24
CA PRO A 81 -7.88 12.32 -15.29
C PRO A 81 -9.32 12.54 -14.81
N LEU A 82 -9.60 12.30 -13.52
CA LEU A 82 -10.94 12.43 -12.94
C LEU A 82 -11.31 13.91 -12.70
N LEU A 83 -10.34 14.74 -12.30
CA LEU A 83 -10.46 16.21 -12.21
C LEU A 83 -10.69 16.86 -13.57
N ARG A 84 -9.98 16.39 -14.61
CA ARG A 84 -10.17 16.87 -16.00
C ARG A 84 -11.51 16.44 -16.59
N GLY A 85 -12.03 15.28 -16.19
CA GLY A 85 -13.33 14.76 -16.66
C GLY A 85 -14.54 15.40 -15.99
N ILE A 86 -14.41 15.92 -14.76
CA ILE A 86 -15.53 16.50 -14.00
C ILE A 86 -15.76 17.99 -14.29
N GLY A 87 -14.81 18.71 -14.91
CA GLY A 87 -15.02 20.10 -15.33
C GLY A 87 -15.57 21.00 -14.22
N GLY A 88 -14.76 21.27 -13.18
CA GLY A 88 -15.21 22.04 -12.00
C GLY A 88 -14.26 23.18 -11.65
N SER A 89 -14.74 24.40 -11.84
CA SER A 89 -14.09 25.69 -11.66
C SER A 89 -13.74 26.11 -10.21
N ASP A 90 -13.84 25.21 -9.23
CA ASP A 90 -13.69 25.54 -7.79
C ASP A 90 -12.72 24.62 -7.04
N ILE A 91 -11.69 24.10 -7.72
CA ILE A 91 -10.64 23.34 -7.04
C ILE A 91 -9.65 24.33 -6.43
N PRO A 92 -9.37 24.27 -5.12
CA PRO A 92 -8.48 25.23 -4.50
C PRO A 92 -7.05 25.07 -5.02
N ASN A 93 -6.43 26.21 -5.36
CA ASN A 93 -5.14 26.30 -6.08
C ASN A 93 -3.99 25.51 -5.45
N TRP A 94 -4.05 25.23 -4.14
CA TRP A 94 -3.05 24.42 -3.45
C TRP A 94 -3.08 22.95 -3.88
N VAL A 95 -4.26 22.40 -4.22
CA VAL A 95 -4.42 21.01 -4.69
C VAL A 95 -3.82 20.84 -6.07
N LEU A 96 -4.15 21.75 -7.00
CA LEU A 96 -3.62 21.72 -8.37
C LEU A 96 -2.09 21.86 -8.41
N LYS A 97 -1.53 22.74 -7.57
CA LYS A 97 -0.07 22.86 -7.43
C LYS A 97 0.56 21.62 -6.80
N CYS A 98 -0.10 21.00 -5.83
CA CYS A 98 0.38 19.76 -5.22
C CYS A 98 0.37 18.59 -6.21
N THR A 99 -0.68 18.44 -7.03
CA THR A 99 -0.74 17.37 -8.03
C THR A 99 0.30 17.59 -9.13
N GLU A 100 0.48 18.81 -9.62
CA GLU A 100 1.50 19.12 -10.63
C GLU A 100 2.94 18.92 -10.10
N TYR A 101 3.20 19.26 -8.83
CA TYR A 101 4.48 19.04 -8.20
C TYR A 101 4.74 17.55 -7.95
N MET A 102 3.74 16.80 -7.48
CA MET A 102 3.84 15.35 -7.28
C MET A 102 3.96 14.59 -8.61
N ALA A 103 3.27 15.02 -9.68
CA ALA A 103 3.36 14.41 -11.00
C ALA A 103 4.78 14.49 -11.61
N LYS A 104 5.57 15.50 -11.22
CA LYS A 104 7.01 15.59 -11.56
C LYS A 104 7.89 14.68 -10.71
N VAL A 105 7.42 14.24 -9.55
CA VAL A 105 8.18 13.37 -8.65
C VAL A 105 8.15 11.94 -9.19
N SER A 106 9.31 11.27 -9.13
CA SER A 106 9.49 9.91 -9.63
C SER A 106 8.54 8.93 -8.95
N ASN A 107 7.98 7.98 -9.70
CA ASN A 107 6.95 7.04 -9.21
C ASN A 107 7.37 6.25 -7.95
N PHE A 108 8.67 6.11 -7.74
CA PHE A 108 9.27 5.53 -6.54
C PHE A 108 8.78 6.17 -5.22
N TYR A 109 8.58 7.49 -5.20
CA TYR A 109 8.17 8.20 -3.98
C TYR A 109 6.71 7.92 -3.58
N TYR A 110 5.86 7.51 -4.52
CA TYR A 110 4.49 7.10 -4.20
C TYR A 110 4.47 5.86 -3.32
N GLY A 111 5.37 4.90 -3.56
CA GLY A 111 5.53 3.74 -2.68
C GLY A 111 5.98 4.14 -1.26
N LEU A 112 6.95 5.06 -1.14
CA LEU A 112 7.41 5.56 0.16
C LEU A 112 6.31 6.32 0.90
N LEU A 113 5.59 7.20 0.21
CA LEU A 113 4.45 7.94 0.77
C LEU A 113 3.35 6.98 1.25
N GLY A 114 3.00 5.99 0.44
CA GLY A 114 2.06 4.94 0.83
C GLY A 114 2.47 4.21 2.11
N ALA A 115 3.76 3.87 2.24
CA ALA A 115 4.30 3.24 3.44
C ALA A 115 4.21 4.17 4.66
N LEU A 116 4.61 5.43 4.53
CA LEU A 116 4.57 6.42 5.61
C LEU A 116 3.13 6.71 6.07
N CYS A 117 2.21 6.90 5.13
CA CYS A 117 0.79 7.07 5.44
C CYS A 117 0.23 5.83 6.13
N THR A 118 0.57 4.63 5.65
CA THR A 118 0.13 3.37 6.28
C THR A 118 0.60 3.27 7.73
N VAL A 119 1.87 3.58 7.99
CA VAL A 119 2.43 3.59 9.35
C VAL A 119 1.76 4.66 10.20
N ALA A 120 1.62 5.89 9.70
CA ALA A 120 1.04 7.01 10.45
C ALA A 120 -0.42 6.74 10.82
N PHE A 121 -1.27 6.39 9.85
CA PHE A 121 -2.67 6.06 10.11
C PHE A 121 -2.80 4.81 10.96
N GLY A 122 -2.04 3.76 10.66
CA GLY A 122 -2.10 2.52 11.42
C GLY A 122 -1.65 2.70 12.86
N TYR A 123 -0.66 3.55 13.12
CA TYR A 123 -0.23 3.93 14.46
C TYR A 123 -1.29 4.74 15.19
N LEU A 124 -1.84 5.80 14.56
CA LEU A 124 -2.88 6.64 15.15
C LEU A 124 -4.13 5.84 15.54
N VAL A 125 -4.58 4.95 14.65
CA VAL A 125 -5.71 4.06 14.94
C VAL A 125 -5.35 3.08 16.07
N SER A 126 -4.12 2.55 16.07
CA SER A 126 -3.66 1.65 17.13
C SER A 126 -3.55 2.33 18.50
N LEU A 127 -3.40 3.66 18.57
CA LEU A 127 -3.45 4.41 19.82
C LEU A 127 -4.87 4.47 20.42
N LEU A 128 -5.90 4.40 19.58
CA LEU A 128 -7.30 4.40 20.01
C LEU A 128 -7.80 3.01 20.42
N CYS A 129 -7.06 1.96 20.10
CA CYS A 129 -7.39 0.58 20.46
C CYS A 129 -6.66 0.12 21.73
N GLU A 130 -7.20 -0.93 22.35
CA GLU A 130 -6.54 -1.58 23.48
C GLU A 130 -5.20 -2.20 23.06
N PRO A 131 -4.15 -2.09 23.89
CA PRO A 131 -2.86 -2.67 23.58
C PRO A 131 -2.97 -4.20 23.46
N PRO A 132 -2.36 -4.82 22.43
CA PRO A 132 -2.43 -6.25 22.24
C PRO A 132 -1.76 -7.00 23.40
N ALA A 133 -2.30 -8.18 23.73
CA ALA A 133 -1.74 -9.05 24.76
C ALA A 133 -0.27 -9.40 24.46
N MET A 134 0.59 -9.31 25.47
CA MET A 134 2.05 -9.46 25.36
C MET A 134 2.48 -10.81 24.77
N SER A 135 1.66 -11.86 24.96
CA SER A 135 1.86 -13.19 24.36
C SER A 135 1.82 -13.20 22.84
N LYS A 136 1.20 -12.20 22.20
CA LYS A 136 1.11 -12.08 20.74
C LYS A 136 2.21 -11.21 20.12
N VAL A 137 3.03 -10.54 20.94
CA VAL A 137 4.00 -9.52 20.49
C VAL A 137 5.44 -9.85 20.93
N ALA A 138 5.60 -10.74 21.91
CA ALA A 138 6.89 -11.22 22.38
C ALA A 138 7.67 -11.89 21.23
N GLY A 139 8.91 -11.46 20.98
CA GLY A 139 9.77 -12.00 19.92
C GLY A 139 9.52 -11.44 18.52
N LEU A 140 8.47 -10.64 18.31
CA LEU A 140 8.05 -10.13 16.98
C LEU A 140 8.44 -8.66 16.74
N THR A 141 8.74 -7.92 17.80
CA THR A 141 9.12 -6.50 17.72
C THR A 141 10.60 -6.34 18.06
N ARG A 142 11.26 -5.34 17.47
CA ARG A 142 12.68 -5.06 17.77
C ARG A 142 12.93 -4.78 19.26
N ALA A 143 11.91 -4.35 20.00
CA ALA A 143 11.99 -4.06 21.42
C ALA A 143 11.93 -5.30 22.32
N ASP A 144 11.52 -6.46 21.82
CA ASP A 144 11.28 -7.68 22.62
C ASP A 144 11.82 -8.90 21.86
N LEU A 145 13.12 -9.17 21.99
CA LEU A 145 13.79 -10.29 21.31
C LEU A 145 13.38 -11.64 21.91
N PRO A 146 13.33 -12.73 21.13
CA PRO A 146 13.05 -14.06 21.66
C PRO A 146 14.09 -14.42 22.74
N ARG A 147 13.64 -14.62 23.98
CA ARG A 147 14.50 -15.20 25.02
C ARG A 147 14.77 -16.64 24.61
N GLY A 148 16.01 -16.95 24.25
CA GLY A 148 16.42 -18.33 23.96
C GLY A 148 16.08 -19.22 25.16
N ASN A 149 15.49 -20.38 24.88
CA ASN A 149 15.30 -21.39 25.92
C ASN A 149 16.68 -21.73 26.49
N PRO A 150 16.86 -21.82 27.82
CA PRO A 150 18.12 -22.31 28.37
C PRO A 150 18.38 -23.71 27.78
N VAL A 151 19.57 -23.90 27.22
CA VAL A 151 20.05 -25.22 26.78
C VAL A 151 20.08 -26.10 28.04
N PRO A 152 19.45 -27.28 28.04
CA PRO A 152 19.63 -28.22 29.15
C PRO A 152 21.09 -28.70 29.11
N ASP A 153 21.80 -28.46 30.22
CA ASP A 153 23.17 -28.94 30.45
C ASP A 153 23.26 -30.48 30.41
#